data_AF-A0A2Z4JAD9-F1
#
_entry.id   AF-A0A2Z4JAD9-F1
#
_cell.length_a   1.000
_cell.length_b   1.000
_cell.length_c   1.000
_cell.angle_alpha   90.00
_cell.angle_beta   90.00
_cell.angle_gamma   90.00
#
_symmetry.space_group_name_H-M   'P 1'
#
loop_
_entity.id
_entity.type
_entity.pdbx_description
1 polymer ?
#
loop_
_entity_poly.entity_id
_entity_poly.type
_entity_poly.pdbx_seq_one_letter_code
_entity_poly.pdbx_strand_id
1 'polypeptide(L)'
;MADAASSATATVPAPRPAGAGNNVPVDSETIRQSYEAVLSASRRLASEDWERLGGLLRGHVQLLVPELAGVEPRMRGEQRRTARHVLAGTRHRLAEGIGTSSKGVWDLAIQCRALLTLHEHPGPLQAARPVAGVRS
;
A
#
# COMPACT_ATOMS: atom_id res chain seq x y z
N MET A 1 -37.04 59.94 -3.77
CA MET A 1 -36.89 58.52 -4.16
C MET A 1 -35.44 58.17 -3.89
N ALA A 2 -35.14 57.63 -2.72
CA ALA A 2 -35.13 56.20 -2.37
C ALA A 2 -33.71 55.63 -2.49
N ASP A 3 -33.13 55.40 -1.30
CA ASP A 3 -32.19 54.35 -0.88
C ASP A 3 -31.63 53.38 -1.94
N ALA A 4 -30.32 53.10 -1.85
CA ALA A 4 -29.79 51.80 -1.38
C ALA A 4 -28.35 51.51 -1.86
N ALA A 5 -27.49 51.16 -0.89
CA ALA A 5 -26.57 50.01 -0.89
C ALA A 5 -25.47 49.90 -1.98
N SER A 6 -24.31 49.29 -1.74
CA SER A 6 -23.61 48.79 -0.57
C SER A 6 -22.27 48.26 -1.10
N SER A 7 -21.21 48.46 -0.33
CA SER A 7 -19.88 47.88 -0.54
C SER A 7 -19.94 46.34 -0.64
N ALA A 8 -19.11 45.77 -1.51
CA ALA A 8 -18.67 44.38 -1.39
C ALA A 8 -17.19 44.29 -1.79
N THR A 9 -16.33 44.37 -0.79
CA THR A 9 -14.92 44.00 -0.84
C THR A 9 -14.83 42.49 -1.06
N ALA A 10 -14.35 42.07 -2.23
CA ALA A 10 -14.02 40.67 -2.47
C ALA A 10 -12.68 40.35 -1.79
N THR A 11 -12.76 39.79 -0.59
CA THR A 11 -11.64 39.18 0.13
C THR A 11 -11.05 38.05 -0.71
N VAL A 12 -9.79 38.21 -1.10
CA VAL A 12 -8.94 37.16 -1.67
C VAL A 12 -8.88 35.99 -0.68
N PRO A 13 -9.31 34.77 -1.04
CA PRO A 13 -9.08 33.62 -0.17
C PRO A 13 -7.58 33.31 -0.15
N ALA A 14 -6.99 33.39 1.04
CA ALA A 14 -5.65 32.93 1.30
C ALA A 14 -5.47 31.47 0.87
N PRO A 15 -4.34 31.09 0.24
CA PRO A 15 -4.04 29.70 -0.06
C PRO A 15 -4.02 28.90 1.26
N ARG A 16 -4.84 27.85 1.33
CA ARG A 16 -4.85 26.91 2.45
C ARG A 16 -3.45 26.30 2.64
N PRO A 17 -3.00 26.10 3.89
CA PRO A 17 -1.69 25.52 4.15
C PRO A 17 -1.62 24.10 3.57
N ALA A 18 -0.54 23.84 2.83
CA ALA A 18 -0.14 22.52 2.37
C ALA A 18 0.14 21.63 3.59
N GLY A 19 -0.85 20.84 3.97
CA GLY A 19 -0.82 19.93 5.10
C GLY A 19 -1.57 18.65 4.78
N ALA A 20 -1.17 17.96 3.71
CA ALA A 20 -1.57 16.59 3.45
C ALA A 20 -0.33 15.89 2.90
N GLY A 21 0.25 14.98 3.69
CA GLY A 21 1.23 14.05 3.16
C GLY A 21 0.62 13.39 1.94
N ASN A 22 1.34 13.44 0.81
CA ASN A 22 0.94 12.80 -0.44
C ASN A 22 1.00 11.28 -0.26
N ASN A 23 0.07 10.71 0.51
CA ASN A 23 -0.22 9.29 0.50
C ASN A 23 -1.01 9.04 -0.79
N VAL A 24 -0.28 8.87 -1.89
CA VAL A 24 -0.87 8.31 -3.11
C VAL A 24 -1.50 6.97 -2.70
N PRO A 25 -2.83 6.82 -2.83
CA PRO A 25 -3.49 5.59 -2.42
C PRO A 25 -2.91 4.42 -3.21
N VAL A 26 -2.63 3.31 -2.53
CA VAL A 26 -2.17 2.07 -3.17
C VAL A 26 -3.20 1.68 -4.23
N ASP A 27 -2.75 1.60 -5.49
CA ASP A 27 -3.59 1.12 -6.58
C ASP A 27 -3.70 -0.41 -6.54
N SER A 28 -4.64 -0.87 -5.70
CA SER A 28 -4.92 -2.30 -5.50
C SER A 28 -5.25 -3.03 -6.80
N GLU A 29 -5.90 -2.37 -7.76
CA GLU A 29 -6.31 -3.01 -9.01
C GLU A 29 -5.11 -3.27 -9.92
N THR A 30 -4.22 -2.29 -10.07
CA THR A 30 -2.97 -2.48 -10.81
C THR A 30 -2.09 -3.56 -10.16
N ILE A 31 -2.04 -3.61 -8.82
CA ILE A 31 -1.30 -4.65 -8.10
C ILE A 31 -1.92 -6.03 -8.36
N ARG A 32 -3.25 -6.13 -8.31
CA ARG A 32 -4.01 -7.36 -8.59
C ARG A 32 -3.70 -7.92 -9.97
N GLN A 33 -3.85 -7.09 -11.00
CA GLN A 33 -3.55 -7.45 -12.38
C GLN A 33 -2.08 -7.92 -12.54
N SER A 34 -1.16 -7.26 -11.84
CA SER A 34 0.28 -7.58 -11.92
C SER A 34 0.60 -8.96 -11.35
N TYR A 35 0.07 -9.32 -10.17
CA TYR A 35 0.31 -10.67 -9.64
C TYR A 35 -0.48 -11.72 -10.40
N GLU A 36 -1.69 -11.42 -10.88
CA GLU A 36 -2.48 -12.38 -11.67
C GLU A 36 -1.80 -12.70 -13.00
N ALA A 37 -1.17 -11.73 -13.66
CA ALA A 37 -0.37 -11.96 -14.85
C ALA A 37 0.76 -12.99 -14.59
N VAL A 38 1.40 -12.95 -13.43
CA VAL A 38 2.42 -13.94 -13.04
C VAL A 38 1.81 -15.28 -12.67
N LEU A 39 0.72 -15.30 -11.90
CA LEU A 39 0.07 -16.54 -11.47
C LEU A 39 -0.61 -17.29 -12.64
N SER A 40 -1.00 -16.57 -13.69
CA SER A 40 -1.57 -17.13 -14.92
C SER A 40 -0.53 -17.37 -16.02
N ALA A 41 0.71 -16.88 -15.84
CA ALA A 41 1.76 -17.03 -16.82
C ALA A 41 2.08 -18.50 -17.10
N SER A 42 2.17 -18.81 -18.40
CA SER A 42 2.76 -20.08 -18.83
C SER A 42 4.23 -20.13 -18.44
N ARG A 43 4.72 -21.33 -18.09
CA ARG A 43 6.17 -21.56 -17.83
C ARG A 43 7.07 -21.25 -19.03
N ARG A 44 6.50 -20.93 -20.20
CA ARG A 44 7.18 -20.63 -21.46
C ARG A 44 7.43 -19.14 -21.74
N LEU A 45 7.10 -18.23 -20.81
CA LEU A 45 7.45 -16.81 -21.00
C LEU A 45 8.95 -16.62 -21.21
N ALA A 46 9.31 -15.61 -22.01
CA ALA A 46 10.70 -15.25 -22.24
C ALA A 46 11.34 -14.75 -20.95
N SER A 47 12.66 -14.87 -20.83
CA SER A 47 13.40 -14.43 -19.64
C SER A 47 13.23 -12.92 -19.38
N GLU A 48 13.15 -12.11 -20.43
CA GLU A 48 12.91 -10.66 -20.34
C GLU A 48 11.53 -10.34 -19.74
N ASP A 49 10.49 -11.11 -20.08
CA ASP A 49 9.15 -10.95 -19.51
C ASP A 49 9.14 -11.29 -18.02
N TRP A 50 9.85 -12.35 -17.61
CA TRP A 50 10.00 -12.71 -16.21
C TRP A 50 10.72 -11.63 -15.40
N GLU A 51 11.78 -11.05 -15.97
CA GLU A 51 12.51 -9.96 -15.34
C GLU A 51 11.65 -8.71 -15.18
N ARG A 52 10.92 -8.32 -16.24
CA ARG A 52 10.00 -7.19 -16.20
C ARG A 52 8.89 -7.38 -15.17
N LEU A 53 8.24 -8.54 -15.15
CA LEU A 53 7.20 -8.86 -14.18
C LEU A 53 7.75 -8.93 -12.76
N GLY A 54 8.95 -9.49 -12.58
CA GLY A 54 9.65 -9.50 -11.30
C GLY A 54 9.96 -8.10 -10.76
N GLY A 55 10.40 -7.19 -11.62
CA GLY A 55 10.62 -5.78 -11.28
C GLY A 55 9.34 -5.07 -10.84
N LEU A 56 8.25 -5.25 -11.60
CA LEU A 56 6.94 -4.69 -11.26
C LEU A 56 6.42 -5.18 -9.91
N LEU A 57 6.43 -6.51 -9.70
CA LEU A 57 6.00 -7.10 -8.44
C LEU A 57 6.86 -6.67 -7.24
N ARG A 58 8.17 -6.50 -7.44
CA ARG A 58 9.06 -5.99 -6.41
C ARG A 58 8.66 -4.58 -5.99
N GLY A 59 8.38 -3.71 -6.95
CA GLY A 59 7.87 -2.36 -6.69
C GLY A 59 6.57 -2.38 -5.88
N HIS A 60 5.60 -3.18 -6.30
CA HIS A 60 4.31 -3.33 -5.60
C HIS A 60 4.47 -3.83 -4.16
N VAL A 61 5.33 -4.82 -3.95
CA VAL A 61 5.61 -5.36 -2.62
C VAL A 61 6.32 -4.33 -1.74
N GLN A 62 7.27 -3.56 -2.30
CA GLN A 62 7.93 -2.47 -1.59
C GLN A 62 6.95 -1.35 -1.17
N LEU A 63 5.86 -1.15 -1.91
CA LEU A 63 4.79 -0.23 -1.55
C LEU A 63 3.84 -0.82 -0.48
N LEU A 64 3.46 -2.09 -0.60
CA LEU A 64 2.52 -2.74 0.33
C LEU A 64 3.09 -3.02 1.72
N VAL A 65 4.38 -3.35 1.81
CA VAL A 65 5.05 -3.68 3.09
C VAL A 65 4.92 -2.55 4.14
N PRO A 66 5.25 -1.28 3.85
CA PRO A 66 5.11 -0.20 4.83
C PRO A 66 3.64 0.07 5.19
N GLU A 67 2.72 0.03 4.21
CA GLU A 67 1.29 0.23 4.45
C GLU A 67 0.73 -0.83 5.41
N LEU A 68 0.97 -2.11 5.11
CA LEU A 68 0.52 -3.20 5.99
C LEU A 68 1.23 -3.16 7.36
N ALA A 69 2.50 -2.76 7.42
CA ALA A 69 3.21 -2.59 8.69
C ALA A 69 2.63 -1.47 9.56
N GLY A 70 2.07 -0.42 8.96
CA GLY A 70 1.33 0.63 9.67
C GLY A 70 -0.01 0.15 10.24
N VAL A 71 -0.67 -0.80 9.55
CA VAL A 71 -1.97 -1.35 9.96
C VAL A 71 -1.84 -2.54 10.93
N GLU A 72 -0.79 -3.35 10.81
CA GLU A 72 -0.56 -4.57 11.61
C GLU A 72 -0.76 -4.38 13.12
N PRO A 73 -0.28 -3.30 13.78
CA PRO A 73 -0.44 -3.13 15.22
C PRO A 73 -1.89 -3.03 15.66
N ARG A 74 -2.78 -2.59 14.76
CA ARG A 74 -4.22 -2.43 14.99
C ARG A 74 -5.00 -3.70 14.69
N MET A 75 -4.43 -4.66 13.96
CA MET A 75 -5.07 -5.95 13.71
C MET A 75 -5.20 -6.77 15.01
N ARG A 76 -6.04 -7.81 14.99
CA ARG A 76 -6.32 -8.68 16.15
C ARG A 76 -6.15 -10.16 15.83
N GLY A 77 -5.93 -10.95 16.88
CA GLY A 77 -6.01 -12.42 16.84
C GLY A 77 -5.14 -13.05 15.77
N GLU A 78 -5.74 -13.96 15.00
CA GLU A 78 -5.07 -14.64 13.89
C GLU A 78 -4.69 -13.69 12.76
N GLN A 79 -5.50 -12.66 12.46
CA GLN A 79 -5.21 -11.72 11.38
C GLN A 79 -3.87 -10.99 11.60
N ARG A 80 -3.62 -10.57 12.85
CA ARG A 80 -2.36 -9.96 13.24
C ARG A 80 -1.18 -10.94 13.12
N ARG A 81 -1.36 -12.19 13.54
CA ARG A 81 -0.33 -13.23 13.43
C ARG A 81 0.01 -13.53 11.97
N THR A 82 -1.01 -13.67 11.12
CA THR A 82 -0.85 -13.84 9.67
C THR A 82 -0.13 -12.64 9.05
N ALA A 83 -0.52 -11.41 9.39
CA ALA A 83 0.13 -10.21 8.86
C ALA A 83 1.61 -10.12 9.26
N ARG A 84 1.95 -10.42 10.52
CA ARG A 84 3.35 -10.49 10.97
C ARG A 84 4.14 -11.54 10.21
N HIS A 85 3.57 -12.73 10.03
CA HIS A 85 4.24 -13.82 9.32
C HIS A 85 4.52 -13.45 7.86
N VAL A 86 3.51 -12.92 7.15
CA VAL A 86 3.61 -12.47 5.77
C VAL A 86 4.62 -11.33 5.63
N LEU A 87 4.59 -10.33 6.53
CA LEU A 87 5.57 -9.24 6.56
C LEU A 87 6.99 -9.73 6.78
N ALA A 88 7.20 -10.65 7.73
CA ALA A 88 8.53 -11.21 8.02
C ALA A 88 9.07 -12.01 6.83
N GLY A 89 8.26 -12.91 6.25
CA GLY A 89 8.64 -13.71 5.09
C GLY A 89 8.92 -12.85 3.85
N THR A 90 8.10 -11.81 3.63
CA THR A 90 8.33 -10.85 2.53
C THR A 90 9.63 -10.08 2.71
N ARG A 91 9.90 -9.53 3.89
CA ARG A 91 11.14 -8.77 4.16
C ARG A 91 12.38 -9.63 4.00
N HIS A 92 12.34 -10.87 4.49
CA HIS A 92 13.41 -11.82 4.31
C HIS A 92 13.70 -12.06 2.82
N ARG A 93 12.67 -12.33 2.00
CA ARG A 93 12.82 -12.52 0.56
C ARG A 93 13.34 -11.28 -0.18
N LEU A 94 12.92 -10.08 0.24
CA LEU A 94 13.47 -8.83 -0.30
C LEU A 94 14.96 -8.68 0.03
N ALA A 95 15.37 -9.06 1.24
CA ALA A 95 16.76 -8.96 1.70
C ALA A 95 17.68 -9.98 1.01
N GLU A 96 17.21 -11.18 0.72
CA GLU A 96 17.97 -12.20 -0.01
C GLU A 96 18.23 -11.85 -1.48
N GLY A 97 17.55 -10.82 -2.01
CA GLY A 97 17.61 -10.46 -3.41
C GLY A 97 16.78 -11.47 -4.22
N ILE A 98 15.57 -11.07 -4.59
CA ILE A 98 14.70 -11.93 -5.40
C ILE A 98 15.35 -12.12 -6.77
N GLY A 99 15.94 -13.29 -7.01
CA GLY A 99 16.50 -13.61 -8.31
C GLY A 99 15.42 -13.52 -9.40
N THR A 100 15.82 -13.13 -10.61
CA THR A 100 14.95 -13.07 -11.81
C THR A 100 14.46 -14.44 -12.28
N SER A 101 14.78 -15.50 -11.53
CA SER A 101 14.23 -16.84 -11.75
C SER A 101 12.70 -16.83 -11.71
N SER A 102 12.08 -17.60 -12.60
CA SER A 102 10.61 -17.73 -12.63
C SER A 102 10.04 -18.21 -11.29
N LYS A 103 10.78 -19.03 -10.54
CA LYS A 103 10.40 -19.44 -9.18
C LYS A 103 10.34 -18.25 -8.22
N GLY A 104 11.38 -17.42 -8.20
CA GLY A 104 11.43 -16.22 -7.35
C GLY A 104 10.33 -15.22 -7.67
N VAL A 105 10.02 -15.04 -8.97
CA VAL A 105 8.92 -14.16 -9.42
C VAL A 105 7.55 -14.72 -9.01
N TRP A 106 7.34 -16.04 -9.13
CA TRP A 106 6.13 -16.71 -8.63
C TRP A 106 5.97 -16.58 -7.12
N ASP A 107 7.04 -16.83 -6.39
CA ASP A 107 7.12 -16.68 -4.95
C ASP A 107 6.76 -15.24 -4.51
N LEU A 108 7.20 -14.24 -5.28
CA LEU A 108 6.88 -12.85 -5.04
C LEU A 108 5.41 -12.52 -5.35
N ALA A 109 4.83 -13.11 -6.40
CA ALA A 109 3.40 -12.94 -6.71
C ALA A 109 2.51 -13.48 -5.59
N ILE A 110 2.89 -14.63 -4.99
CA ILE A 110 2.18 -15.19 -3.83
C ILE A 110 2.24 -14.23 -2.63
N GLN A 111 3.43 -13.68 -2.33
CA GLN A 111 3.58 -12.70 -1.25
C GLN A 111 2.79 -11.43 -1.53
N CYS A 112 2.85 -10.91 -2.76
CA CYS A 112 2.09 -9.75 -3.21
C CYS A 112 0.59 -9.93 -2.99
N ARG A 113 0.03 -11.08 -3.43
CA ARG A 113 -1.38 -11.42 -3.21
C ARG A 113 -1.73 -11.49 -1.73
N ALA A 114 -0.89 -12.12 -0.91
CA ALA A 114 -1.12 -12.22 0.54
C ALA A 114 -1.11 -10.84 1.21
N LEU A 115 -0.15 -9.98 0.86
CA LEU A 115 -0.08 -8.60 1.36
C LEU A 115 -1.30 -7.78 0.95
N LEU A 116 -1.70 -7.84 -0.33
CA LEU A 116 -2.86 -7.11 -0.81
C LEU A 116 -4.15 -7.59 -0.11
N THR A 117 -4.31 -8.90 0.04
CA THR A 117 -5.48 -9.48 0.75
C THR A 117 -5.58 -8.96 2.19
N LEU A 118 -4.44 -8.89 2.91
CA LEU A 118 -4.41 -8.38 4.28
C LEU A 118 -4.61 -6.86 4.36
N HIS A 119 -4.16 -6.13 3.34
CA HIS A 119 -4.37 -4.69 3.22
C HIS A 119 -5.85 -4.36 2.95
N GLU A 120 -6.50 -5.08 2.05
CA GLU A 120 -7.93 -4.88 1.70
C GLU A 120 -8.87 -5.41 2.79
N HIS A 121 -8.46 -6.48 3.49
CA HIS A 121 -9.26 -7.13 4.52
C HIS A 121 -8.48 -7.27 5.83
N PRO A 122 -8.21 -6.14 6.52
CA PRO A 122 -7.41 -6.15 7.75
C PRO A 122 -8.17 -6.72 8.97
N GLY A 123 -9.45 -7.09 8.79
CA GLY A 123 -10.35 -7.50 9.87
C GLY A 123 -10.72 -6.35 10.81
N PRO A 124 -11.36 -6.65 11.95
CA PRO A 124 -11.73 -5.64 12.93
C PRO A 124 -10.50 -4.94 13.52
N LEU A 125 -10.33 -3.67 13.17
CA LEU A 125 -9.21 -2.86 13.63
C LEU A 125 -9.47 -2.29 15.01
N GLN A 126 -8.43 -2.29 15.83
CA GLN A 126 -8.41 -1.52 17.07
C GLN A 126 -8.45 -0.03 16.75
N ALA A 127 -9.22 0.72 17.55
CA ALA A 127 -9.14 2.17 17.53
C ALA A 127 -7.67 2.57 17.71
N ALA A 128 -7.21 3.52 16.90
CA ALA A 128 -5.91 4.12 17.13
C ALA A 128 -5.96 4.69 18.55
N ARG A 129 -5.10 4.18 19.44
CA ARG A 129 -5.05 4.68 20.82
C ARG A 129 -4.67 6.15 20.72
N PRO A 130 -5.53 7.11 21.13
CA PRO A 130 -5.15 8.50 21.12
C PRO A 130 -3.94 8.64 22.03
N VAL A 131 -2.85 9.21 21.51
CA VAL A 131 -1.67 9.51 22.29
C VAL A 131 -2.12 10.55 23.32
N ALA A 132 -2.31 10.11 24.55
CA ALA A 132 -2.73 10.99 25.64
C ALA A 132 -1.55 11.93 25.97
N GLY A 133 -1.56 13.11 25.34
CA GLY A 133 -1.08 14.39 25.85
C GLY A 133 0.41 14.58 26.10
N VAL A 134 0.91 15.75 25.66
CA VAL A 134 1.65 16.65 26.55
C VAL A 134 1.04 18.03 26.35
N ARG A 135 0.16 18.44 27.27
CA ARG A 135 -0.15 19.86 27.48
C ARG A 135 0.85 20.34 28.51
N SER A 136 1.79 21.18 28.08
CA SER A 136 2.61 22.03 28.94
C SER A 136 2.00 23.42 29.00
#